data_AF-A0A7Y0X9I5-F1
#
_entry.id   AF-A0A7Y0X9I5-F1
#
_cell.length_a   1.000
_cell.length_b   1.000
_cell.length_c   1.000
_cell.angle_alpha   90.00
_cell.angle_beta   90.00
_cell.angle_gamma   90.00
#
_symmetry.space_group_name_H-M   'P 1'
#
loop_
_entity.id
_entity.type
_entity.pdbx_description
1 polymer ?
#
loop_
_entity_poly.entity_id
_entity_poly.type
_entity_poly.pdbx_seq_one_letter_code
_entity_poly.pdbx_strand_id
1 'polypeptide(L)'
;MSAYIAPSQIAQRQLEYFNGKHVLVAGEVEDLFPLELVAHCESVEVFTSNYSYYRQIQTSDKVKSHFGSVFDVETKADMVLLYWP
;
A
#
# COMPACT_ATOMS: atom_id res chain seq x y z
N MET A 1 3.12 -21.53 -4.42
CA MET A 1 2.31 -20.41 -4.94
C MET A 1 2.76 -19.17 -4.19
N SER A 2 3.19 -18.14 -4.90
CA SER A 2 3.58 -16.87 -4.28
C SER A 2 2.36 -16.27 -3.58
N ALA A 3 2.56 -15.68 -2.40
CA ALA A 3 1.48 -15.10 -1.58
C ALA A 3 0.90 -13.80 -2.18
N TYR A 4 1.52 -13.25 -3.23
CA TYR A 4 1.21 -11.94 -3.79
C TYR A 4 0.85 -11.98 -5.27
N ILE A 5 0.06 -11.00 -5.72
CA ILE A 5 -0.27 -10.79 -7.13
C ILE A 5 0.98 -10.38 -7.93
N ALA A 6 0.93 -10.55 -9.26
CA ALA A 6 2.09 -10.27 -10.11
C ALA A 6 2.64 -8.81 -9.96
N PRO A 7 1.82 -7.75 -9.89
CA PRO A 7 2.32 -6.39 -9.63
C PRO A 7 3.08 -6.26 -8.30
N SER A 8 2.54 -6.83 -7.22
CA SER A 8 3.18 -6.85 -5.91
C SER A 8 4.53 -7.59 -5.95
N GLN A 9 4.63 -8.71 -6.68
CA GLN A 9 5.90 -9.42 -6.86
C GLN A 9 6.94 -8.60 -7.63
N ILE A 10 6.51 -7.75 -8.58
CA ILE A 10 7.42 -6.86 -9.30
C ILE A 10 7.97 -5.80 -8.33
N ALA A 11 7.10 -5.18 -7.52
CA ALA A 11 7.50 -4.22 -6.49
C ALA A 11 8.41 -4.87 -5.42
N GLN A 12 8.11 -6.11 -5.02
CA GLN A 12 8.90 -6.88 -4.04
C GLN A 12 10.35 -7.12 -4.49
N ARG A 13 10.63 -7.17 -5.80
CA ARG A 13 12.01 -7.31 -6.30
C ARG A 13 12.82 -6.01 -6.17
N GLN A 14 12.17 -4.91 -5.81
CA GLN A 14 12.74 -3.56 -5.76
C GLN A 14 12.61 -2.94 -4.36
N LEU A 15 12.58 -3.76 -3.29
CA LEU A 15 12.35 -3.29 -1.91
C LEU A 15 13.30 -2.17 -1.46
N GLU A 16 14.55 -2.17 -1.92
CA GLU A 16 15.53 -1.13 -1.58
C GLU A 16 15.09 0.28 -1.99
N TYR A 17 14.28 0.43 -3.05
CA TYR A 17 13.78 1.74 -3.51
C TYR A 17 12.80 2.39 -2.53
N PHE A 18 12.19 1.61 -1.64
CA PHE A 18 11.22 2.08 -0.67
C PHE A 18 11.88 2.53 0.66
N ASN A 19 13.18 2.27 0.83
CA ASN A 19 13.90 2.62 2.06
C ASN A 19 13.91 4.14 2.29
N GLY A 20 13.57 4.55 3.52
CA GLY A 20 13.47 5.97 3.88
C GLY A 20 12.25 6.70 3.30
N LYS A 21 11.29 6.00 2.68
CA LYS A 21 10.12 6.61 2.03
C LYS A 21 8.87 6.55 2.87
N HIS A 22 8.02 7.55 2.68
CA HIS A 22 6.64 7.56 3.13
C HIS A 22 5.76 7.18 1.93
N VAL A 23 5.31 5.93 1.89
CA VAL A 23 4.68 5.35 0.70
C VAL A 23 3.17 5.39 0.83
N LEU A 24 2.50 5.98 -0.16
CA LEU A 24 1.06 5.81 -0.39
C LEU A 24 0.83 4.72 -1.44
N VAL A 25 0.23 3.61 -1.03
CA VAL A 25 -0.24 2.55 -1.93
C VAL A 25 -1.66 2.89 -2.37
N ALA A 26 -1.90 2.95 -3.68
CA ALA A 26 -3.20 3.30 -4.24
C ALA A 26 -3.58 2.43 -5.43
N GLY A 27 -4.87 2.40 -5.78
CA GLY A 27 -5.40 1.65 -6.92
C GLY A 27 -5.89 0.24 -6.56
N GLU A 28 -5.86 -0.68 -7.53
CA GLU A 28 -6.36 -2.06 -7.41
C GLU A 28 -5.33 -2.99 -6.77
N VAL A 29 -4.98 -2.72 -5.51
CA VAL A 29 -4.22 -3.66 -4.67
C VAL A 29 -5.18 -4.61 -3.96
N GLU A 30 -4.90 -5.92 -4.06
CA GLU A 30 -5.81 -6.97 -3.55
C GLU A 30 -5.12 -7.94 -2.57
N ASP A 31 -3.85 -7.71 -2.28
CA ASP A 31 -3.05 -8.58 -1.41
C ASP A 31 -2.43 -7.82 -0.21
N LEU A 32 -1.68 -8.57 0.59
CA LEU A 32 -1.11 -8.08 1.85
C LEU A 32 0.28 -7.45 1.68
N PHE A 33 0.75 -7.19 0.45
CA PHE A 33 2.07 -6.59 0.24
C PHE A 33 2.28 -5.25 0.97
N PRO A 34 1.28 -4.35 1.13
CA PRO A 34 1.46 -3.16 1.96
C PRO A 34 1.88 -3.42 3.40
N LEU A 35 1.51 -4.59 3.97
CA LEU A 35 1.96 -4.98 5.32
C LEU A 35 3.44 -5.38 5.35
N GLU A 36 3.96 -5.96 4.26
CA GLU A 36 5.39 -6.25 4.11
C GLU A 36 6.19 -4.96 3.92
N LEU A 37 5.67 -4.01 3.12
CA LEU A 37 6.32 -2.72 2.89
C LEU A 37 6.59 -1.94 4.18
N VAL A 38 5.81 -2.14 5.24
CA VAL A 38 6.06 -1.50 6.55
C VAL A 38 7.48 -1.79 7.06
N ALA A 39 8.04 -2.96 6.77
CA ALA A 39 9.39 -3.32 7.20
C ALA A 39 10.51 -2.63 6.38
N HIS A 40 10.15 -1.99 5.26
CA HIS A 40 11.08 -1.43 4.28
C HIS A 40 10.88 0.08 4.05
N CYS A 41 9.89 0.69 4.71
CA CYS A 41 9.52 2.10 4.56
C CYS A 41 9.52 2.82 5.92
N GLU A 42 9.56 4.15 5.92
CA GLU A 42 9.33 4.95 7.13
C GLU A 42 7.85 4.96 7.54
N SER A 43 6.95 4.98 6.54
CA SER A 43 5.52 4.77 6.78
C SER A 43 4.82 4.25 5.52
N VAL A 44 3.71 3.53 5.73
CA VAL A 44 2.85 3.06 4.65
C VAL A 44 1.41 3.52 4.92
N GLU A 45 0.84 4.19 3.92
CA GLU A 45 -0.58 4.50 3.86
C GLU A 45 -1.21 3.77 2.68
N VAL A 46 -2.47 3.33 2.81
CA VAL A 46 -3.23 2.68 1.74
C VAL A 46 -4.45 3.53 1.43
N PHE A 47 -4.68 3.85 0.16
CA PHE A 47 -5.90 4.49 -0.31
C PHE A 47 -6.60 3.61 -1.34
N THR A 48 -7.87 3.27 -1.10
CA THR A 48 -8.62 2.38 -1.99
C THR A 48 -10.09 2.75 -2.06
N SER A 49 -10.71 2.47 -3.21
CA SER A 49 -12.15 2.45 -3.40
C SER A 49 -12.76 1.06 -3.16
N ASN A 50 -11.96 0.03 -2.90
CA ASN A 50 -12.41 -1.32 -2.59
C ASN A 50 -12.67 -1.47 -1.08
N TYR A 51 -13.95 -1.48 -0.69
CA TYR A 51 -14.33 -1.55 0.73
C TYR A 51 -13.93 -2.86 1.41
N SER A 52 -14.01 -3.99 0.70
CA SER A 52 -13.61 -5.29 1.22
C SER A 52 -12.13 -5.31 1.57
N TYR A 53 -11.29 -4.81 0.65
CA TYR A 53 -9.86 -4.69 0.87
C TYR A 53 -9.52 -3.71 2.00
N TYR A 54 -10.16 -2.53 2.02
CA TYR A 54 -10.01 -1.56 3.10
C TYR A 54 -10.27 -2.20 4.47
N ARG A 55 -11.36 -2.95 4.63
CA ARG A 55 -11.72 -3.64 5.88
C ARG A 55 -10.67 -4.68 6.28
N GLN A 56 -10.08 -5.38 5.32
CA GLN A 56 -9.02 -6.35 5.57
C GLN A 56 -7.75 -5.68 6.06
N ILE A 57 -7.27 -4.63 5.37
CA ILE A 57 -6.03 -3.92 5.73
C ILE A 57 -6.18 -3.17 7.05
N GLN A 58 -7.36 -2.61 7.34
CA GLN A 58 -7.63 -1.89 8.60
C GLN A 58 -7.43 -2.76 9.85
N THR A 59 -7.35 -4.09 9.73
CA THR A 59 -7.04 -4.98 10.86
C THR A 59 -5.60 -4.84 11.37
N SER A 60 -4.71 -4.19 10.63
CA SER A 60 -3.33 -3.94 11.03
C SER A 60 -3.12 -2.47 11.41
N ASP A 61 -2.75 -2.22 12.66
CA ASP A 61 -2.41 -0.86 13.13
C ASP A 61 -1.11 -0.30 12.53
N LYS A 62 -0.39 -1.13 11.76
CA LYS A 62 0.88 -0.75 11.12
C LYS A 62 0.71 0.05 9.84
N VAL A 63 -0.47 -0.01 9.22
CA VAL A 63 -0.77 0.68 7.95
C VAL A 63 -1.97 1.58 8.17
N LYS A 64 -1.82 2.85 7.79
CA LYS A 64 -2.94 3.79 7.82
C LYS A 64 -3.76 3.62 6.54
N SER A 65 -5.00 3.16 6.65
CA SER A 65 -5.86 2.93 5.50
C SER A 65 -6.94 4.01 5.35
N HIS A 66 -7.25 4.33 4.10
CA HIS A 66 -8.22 5.35 3.69
C HIS A 66 -9.16 4.76 2.65
N PHE A 67 -10.46 4.97 2.85
CA PHE A 67 -11.50 4.52 1.92
C PHE A 67 -12.20 5.73 1.30
N GLY A 68 -12.25 5.77 -0.02
CA GLY A 68 -12.94 6.84 -0.74
C GLY A 68 -12.70 6.81 -2.24
N SER A 69 -13.35 7.71 -2.96
CA SER A 69 -13.13 7.94 -4.40
C SER A 69 -12.11 9.04 -4.68
N VAL A 70 -11.80 9.87 -3.68
CA VAL A 70 -10.82 10.95 -3.73
C VAL A 70 -9.94 10.87 -2.49
N PHE A 71 -8.64 11.11 -2.65
CA PHE A 71 -7.69 11.22 -1.55
C PHE A 71 -7.47 12.70 -1.22
N ASP A 72 -8.15 13.20 -0.19
CA ASP A 72 -8.18 14.60 0.24
C ASP A 72 -7.64 14.80 1.67
N VAL A 73 -6.92 13.81 2.19
CA VAL A 73 -6.34 13.81 3.54
C VAL A 73 -4.90 14.31 3.49
N GLU A 74 -4.48 15.08 4.49
CA GLU A 74 -3.09 15.45 4.67
C GLU A 74 -2.23 14.19 4.90
N THR A 75 -1.15 14.06 4.13
CA THR A 75 -0.24 12.91 4.17
C THR A 75 1.21 13.37 4.17
N LYS A 76 2.07 12.54 4.76
CA LYS A 76 3.52 12.69 4.66
C LYS A 76 4.09 11.94 3.45
N ALA A 77 3.24 11.28 2.66
CA ALA A 77 3.68 10.45 1.55
C ALA A 77 4.51 11.26 0.55
N ASP A 78 5.72 10.78 0.29
CA ASP A 78 6.66 11.33 -0.69
C ASP A 78 6.82 10.41 -1.92
N MET A 79 6.14 9.26 -1.90
CA MET A 79 6.11 8.28 -2.97
C MET A 79 4.72 7.66 -3.12
N VAL A 80 4.27 7.45 -4.36
CA VAL A 80 3.02 6.71 -4.66
C VAL A 80 3.37 5.39 -5.36
N LEU A 81 2.89 4.28 -4.81
CA LEU A 81 2.86 2.98 -5.47
C LEU A 81 1.45 2.74 -6.02
N LEU A 82 1.28 2.96 -7.32
CA LEU A 82 -0.01 2.87 -7.99
C LEU A 82 -0.20 1.49 -8.63
N TYR A 83 -1.20 0.75 -8.18
CA TYR A 83 -1.69 -0.47 -8.80
C TYR A 83 -2.71 -0.12 -9.87
N TRP A 84 -2.34 -0.36 -11.13
CA TRP A 84 -3.19 -0.03 -12.26
C TRP A 84 -4.44 -0.92 -12.31
N PRO A 85 -5.66 -0.35 -12.47
CA PRO A 85 -6.91 -1.12 -12.59
C PRO A 85 -7.07 -1.94 -13.88
#